data_AF-W1I1S3-F1
#
_entry.id   AF-W1I1S3-F1
#
_cell.length_a   1.000
_cell.length_b   1.000
_cell.length_c   1.000
_cell.angle_alpha   90.00
_cell.angle_beta   90.00
_cell.angle_gamma   90.00
#
_symmetry.space_group_name_H-M   'P 1'
#
loop_
_entity.id
_entity.type
_entity.pdbx_description
1 polymer ?
#
loop_
_entity_poly.entity_id
_entity_poly.type
_entity_poly.pdbx_seq_one_letter_code
_entity_poly.pdbx_strand_id
1 'polypeptide(L)'
;MASIQKYTHGEVVYMLRHNARECPRAASNADIDPARTPNNYTLLPDRAAASSCRDYYRQRLGEIYHMQRKDIVTACQWVITVPTDLAAEQERDFFECTMDYLNNLYGEQNCIQAVVHRDEGVKDRDGNIIAGRAHLHYLFLPVVANDKYMQPNKHGNITAKAQYTHKLCANDLINRRHLQQWHTDYQQWINDAGITATVQSGVTGGRNKTVEMLKSETKMRSLERENKQLKEKIATLEKEKTRDLDYNLEW
;
A
#
# COMPACT_ATOMS: atom_id res chain seq x y z
N MET A 1 0.62 1.27 8.23
CA MET A 1 1.33 2.30 7.42
C MET A 1 0.54 2.48 6.15
N ALA A 2 0.27 3.73 5.72
CA ALA A 2 -0.39 4.00 4.45
C ALA A 2 0.48 4.88 3.56
N SER A 3 0.58 4.54 2.28
CA SER A 3 1.24 5.38 1.28
C SER A 3 0.38 5.45 0.01
N ILE A 4 0.43 6.58 -0.69
CA ILE A 4 -0.32 6.78 -1.91
C ILE A 4 0.62 7.01 -3.10
N GLN A 5 0.30 6.41 -4.24
CA GLN A 5 0.97 6.65 -5.51
C GLN A 5 -0.02 7.02 -6.60
N LYS A 6 0.40 7.87 -7.53
CA LYS A 6 -0.40 8.35 -8.68
C LYS A 6 0.10 7.67 -9.96
N TYR A 7 -0.82 7.32 -10.85
CA TYR A 7 -0.53 6.60 -12.09
C TYR A 7 -1.21 7.27 -13.29
N THR A 8 -0.47 7.26 -14.40
CA THR A 8 -0.98 7.57 -15.73
C THR A 8 -1.74 6.39 -16.32
N HIS A 9 -2.48 6.64 -17.40
CA HIS A 9 -3.27 5.60 -18.07
C HIS A 9 -2.44 4.38 -18.48
N GLY A 10 -1.20 4.59 -18.95
CA GLY A 10 -0.31 3.51 -19.39
C GLY A 10 0.18 2.61 -18.24
N GLU A 11 0.28 3.17 -17.02
CA GLU A 11 0.76 2.45 -15.84
C GLU A 11 -0.33 1.62 -15.17
N VAL A 12 -1.61 2.02 -15.30
CA VAL A 12 -2.75 1.33 -14.65
C VAL A 12 -2.82 -0.14 -15.03
N VAL A 13 -2.65 -0.50 -16.31
CA VAL A 13 -2.73 -1.90 -16.75
C VAL A 13 -1.65 -2.77 -16.11
N TYR A 14 -0.45 -2.22 -15.94
CA TYR A 14 0.63 -2.91 -15.23
C TYR A 14 0.26 -3.11 -13.76
N MET A 15 -0.24 -2.06 -13.09
CA MET A 15 -0.64 -2.15 -11.68
C MET A 15 -1.76 -3.18 -11.45
N LEU A 16 -2.77 -3.22 -12.32
CA LEU A 16 -3.85 -4.21 -12.22
C LEU A 16 -3.33 -5.64 -12.23
N ARG A 17 -2.40 -5.93 -13.15
CA ARG A 17 -1.77 -7.25 -13.27
C ARG A 17 -0.83 -7.55 -12.12
N HIS A 18 -0.04 -6.56 -11.68
CA HIS A 18 0.87 -6.70 -10.56
C HIS A 18 0.11 -7.06 -9.27
N ASN A 19 -0.98 -6.34 -9.01
CA ASN A 19 -1.83 -6.55 -7.85
C ASN A 19 -2.56 -7.91 -7.93
N ALA A 20 -3.07 -8.31 -9.10
CA ALA A 20 -3.73 -9.61 -9.28
C ALA A 20 -2.76 -10.80 -9.44
N ARG A 21 -1.44 -10.56 -9.43
CA ARG A 21 -0.40 -11.57 -9.76
C ARG A 21 -0.57 -12.20 -11.15
N GLU A 22 -1.14 -11.46 -12.10
CA GLU A 22 -1.38 -11.86 -13.50
C GLU A 22 -0.33 -11.27 -14.46
N CYS A 23 0.86 -10.95 -13.97
CA CYS A 23 1.94 -10.46 -14.82
C CYS A 23 2.48 -11.59 -15.71
N PRO A 24 2.65 -11.37 -17.03
CA PRO A 24 3.16 -12.39 -17.94
C PRO A 24 4.66 -12.69 -17.73
N ARG A 25 5.38 -11.80 -17.04
CA ARG A 25 6.77 -12.00 -16.65
C ARG A 25 6.84 -12.27 -15.16
N ALA A 26 7.82 -13.07 -14.76
CA ALA A 26 8.15 -13.27 -13.35
C ALA A 26 8.33 -11.92 -12.65
N ALA A 27 7.86 -11.82 -11.42
CA ALA A 27 7.99 -10.60 -10.65
C ALA A 27 9.47 -10.28 -10.42
N SER A 28 9.86 -9.03 -10.62
CA SER A 28 11.20 -8.55 -10.26
C SER A 28 11.42 -8.50 -8.74
N ASN A 29 10.33 -8.51 -7.98
CA ASN A 29 10.37 -8.51 -6.52
C ASN A 29 10.71 -9.91 -5.99
N ALA A 30 11.97 -10.12 -5.61
CA ALA A 30 12.45 -11.37 -5.01
C ALA A 30 11.79 -11.71 -3.65
N ASP A 31 11.08 -10.75 -3.06
CA ASP A 31 10.39 -10.92 -1.78
C ASP A 31 8.99 -11.54 -1.91
N ILE A 32 8.49 -11.72 -3.15
CA ILE A 32 7.26 -12.48 -3.39
C ILE A 32 7.56 -13.97 -3.20
N ASP A 33 6.72 -14.62 -2.40
CA ASP A 33 6.74 -16.06 -2.19
C ASP A 33 5.57 -16.74 -2.94
N PRO A 34 5.83 -17.42 -4.06
CA PRO A 34 4.79 -18.08 -4.85
C PRO A 34 3.97 -19.10 -4.06
N ALA A 35 4.55 -19.73 -3.04
CA ALA A 35 3.84 -20.68 -2.18
C ALA A 35 2.78 -20.00 -1.30
N ARG A 36 2.93 -18.69 -1.04
CA ARG A 36 2.00 -17.87 -0.24
C ARG A 36 1.03 -17.08 -1.09
N THR A 37 1.25 -16.93 -2.40
CA THR A 37 0.33 -16.24 -3.32
C THR A 37 -1.12 -16.72 -3.24
N PRO A 38 -1.43 -18.02 -3.03
CA PRO A 38 -2.81 -18.47 -2.81
C PRO A 38 -3.50 -17.87 -1.58
N ASN A 39 -2.75 -17.27 -0.64
CA ASN A 39 -3.30 -16.57 0.52
C ASN A 39 -3.70 -15.12 0.22
N ASN A 40 -3.35 -14.59 -0.96
CA ASN A 40 -3.84 -13.29 -1.41
C ASN A 40 -5.34 -13.37 -1.68
N TYR A 41 -6.05 -12.26 -1.50
CA TYR A 41 -7.48 -12.21 -1.77
C TYR A 41 -7.91 -10.82 -2.22
N THR A 42 -9.01 -10.77 -2.96
CA THR A 42 -9.67 -9.53 -3.37
C THR A 42 -10.81 -9.20 -2.41
N LEU A 43 -11.03 -7.91 -2.15
CA LEU A 43 -12.23 -7.41 -1.48
C LEU A 43 -13.36 -7.10 -2.48
N LEU A 44 -13.09 -7.24 -3.78
CA LEU A 44 -14.06 -7.09 -4.88
C LEU A 44 -14.20 -8.42 -5.62
N PRO A 45 -15.01 -9.38 -5.12
CA PRO A 45 -15.13 -10.70 -5.73
C PRO A 45 -15.69 -10.64 -7.15
N ASP A 46 -16.59 -9.71 -7.45
CA ASP A 46 -17.19 -9.52 -8.78
C ASP A 46 -16.19 -8.96 -9.81
N ARG A 47 -15.01 -8.51 -9.35
CA ARG A 47 -13.91 -7.97 -10.18
C ARG A 47 -12.56 -8.54 -9.75
N ALA A 48 -12.47 -9.86 -9.59
CA ALA A 48 -11.25 -10.51 -9.12
C ALA A 48 -10.09 -10.45 -10.14
N ALA A 49 -10.37 -10.62 -11.43
CA ALA A 49 -9.33 -10.70 -12.47
C ALA A 49 -8.87 -9.30 -12.93
N ALA A 50 -7.60 -9.17 -13.30
CA ALA A 50 -7.06 -7.88 -13.80
C ALA A 50 -7.77 -7.41 -15.07
N SER A 51 -8.22 -8.34 -15.93
CA SER A 51 -9.02 -8.03 -17.12
C SER A 51 -10.35 -7.37 -16.77
N SER A 52 -11.10 -7.93 -15.80
CA SER A 52 -12.38 -7.39 -15.35
C SER A 52 -12.22 -6.00 -14.71
N CYS A 53 -11.16 -5.80 -13.89
CA CYS A 53 -10.81 -4.49 -13.34
C CYS A 53 -10.48 -3.46 -14.43
N ARG A 54 -9.76 -3.88 -15.49
CA ARG A 54 -9.39 -3.01 -16.61
C ARG A 54 -10.63 -2.57 -17.39
N ASP A 55 -11.57 -3.48 -17.61
CA ASP A 55 -12.77 -3.19 -18.37
C ASP A 55 -13.68 -2.23 -17.56
N TYR A 56 -13.81 -2.45 -16.24
CA TYR A 56 -14.48 -1.51 -15.34
C TYR A 56 -13.81 -0.13 -15.31
N TYR A 57 -12.48 -0.08 -15.21
CA TYR A 57 -11.71 1.16 -15.27
C TYR A 57 -11.99 1.94 -16.56
N ARG A 58 -12.00 1.27 -17.72
CA ARG A 58 -12.28 1.90 -19.01
C ARG A 58 -13.71 2.43 -19.10
N GLN A 59 -14.67 1.64 -18.62
CA GLN A 59 -16.07 2.06 -18.57
C GLN A 59 -16.19 3.34 -17.71
N ARG A 60 -15.74 3.27 -16.45
CA ARG A 60 -15.86 4.39 -15.51
C ARG A 60 -15.12 5.63 -15.98
N LEU A 61 -13.95 5.45 -16.61
CA LEU A 61 -13.19 6.56 -17.21
C LEU A 61 -13.94 7.25 -18.36
N GLY A 62 -14.76 6.52 -19.12
CA GLY A 62 -15.61 7.07 -20.18
C GLY A 62 -16.83 7.85 -19.66
N GLU A 63 -17.25 7.60 -18.42
CA GLU A 63 -18.36 8.30 -17.77
C GLU A 63 -17.96 9.64 -17.15
N ILE A 64 -16.66 9.94 -17.08
CA ILE A 64 -16.11 11.12 -16.41
C ILE A 64 -15.28 11.96 -17.36
N TYR A 65 -15.33 13.28 -17.20
CA TYR A 65 -14.50 14.15 -18.01
C TYR A 65 -13.02 14.00 -17.63
N HIS A 66 -12.16 13.84 -18.62
CA HIS A 66 -10.72 13.92 -18.43
C HIS A 66 -10.06 14.60 -19.62
N MET A 67 -8.93 15.25 -19.37
CA MET A 67 -8.14 15.85 -20.44
C MET A 67 -7.50 14.76 -21.31
N GLN A 68 -7.39 14.99 -22.61
CA GLN A 68 -6.70 14.07 -23.53
C GLN A 68 -5.19 14.37 -23.53
N ARG A 69 -4.51 14.11 -22.41
CA ARG A 69 -3.04 14.20 -22.32
C ARG A 69 -2.47 12.87 -21.80
N LYS A 70 -1.28 12.53 -22.27
CA LYS A 70 -0.58 11.29 -21.89
C LYS A 70 -0.15 11.25 -20.43
N ASP A 71 0.08 12.42 -19.83
CA ASP A 71 0.62 12.62 -18.49
C ASP A 71 -0.47 12.84 -17.42
N ILE A 72 -1.76 12.74 -17.78
CA ILE A 72 -2.82 12.87 -16.79
C ILE A 72 -2.74 11.70 -15.81
N VAL A 73 -2.96 12.02 -14.53
CA VAL A 73 -3.17 11.00 -13.50
C VAL A 73 -4.60 10.48 -13.65
N THR A 74 -4.73 9.22 -14.02
CA THR A 74 -6.02 8.53 -14.19
C THR A 74 -6.38 7.64 -13.02
N ALA A 75 -5.40 7.23 -12.21
CA ALA A 75 -5.62 6.44 -11.02
C ALA A 75 -4.67 6.83 -9.89
N CYS A 76 -5.12 6.58 -8.67
CA CYS A 76 -4.33 6.65 -7.45
C CYS A 76 -4.41 5.28 -6.77
N GLN A 77 -3.34 4.85 -6.10
CA GLN A 77 -3.36 3.65 -5.28
C GLN A 77 -2.93 3.96 -3.86
N TRP A 78 -3.73 3.56 -2.89
CA TRP A 78 -3.28 3.41 -1.52
C TRP A 78 -2.69 2.02 -1.30
N VAL A 79 -1.53 1.97 -0.67
CA VAL A 79 -0.95 0.75 -0.11
C VAL A 79 -1.01 0.87 1.41
N ILE A 80 -1.81 0.01 2.04
CA ILE A 80 -2.09 0.07 3.48
C ILE A 80 -1.67 -1.25 4.12
N THR A 81 -0.62 -1.19 4.93
CA THR A 81 -0.07 -2.34 5.65
C THR A 81 -0.68 -2.45 7.04
N VAL A 82 -1.04 -3.67 7.45
CA VAL A 82 -1.61 -3.94 8.78
C VAL A 82 -0.67 -3.45 9.89
N PRO A 83 -1.18 -2.71 10.90
CA PRO A 83 -0.40 -2.23 12.04
C PRO A 83 0.21 -3.37 12.84
N THR A 84 1.32 -3.10 13.55
CA THR A 84 2.07 -4.11 14.31
C THR A 84 1.33 -4.69 15.50
N ASP A 85 0.46 -3.88 16.07
CA ASP A 85 -0.35 -4.10 17.26
C ASP A 85 -1.76 -4.63 16.95
N LEU A 86 -2.10 -4.85 15.67
CA LEU A 86 -3.36 -5.47 15.27
C LEU A 86 -3.36 -6.97 15.63
N ALA A 87 -4.44 -7.43 16.26
CA ALA A 87 -4.68 -8.85 16.54
C ALA A 87 -4.88 -9.64 15.23
N ALA A 88 -4.36 -10.86 15.16
CA ALA A 88 -4.31 -11.65 13.92
C ALA A 88 -5.72 -11.99 13.38
N GLU A 89 -6.65 -12.25 14.29
CA GLU A 89 -8.05 -12.53 14.01
C GLU A 89 -8.80 -11.33 13.39
N GLN A 90 -8.37 -10.09 13.69
CA GLN A 90 -8.99 -8.87 13.18
C GLN A 90 -8.42 -8.44 11.81
N GLU A 91 -7.49 -9.19 11.20
CA GLU A 91 -6.84 -8.76 9.96
C GLU A 91 -7.83 -8.55 8.81
N ARG A 92 -8.80 -9.46 8.67
CA ARG A 92 -9.80 -9.35 7.61
C ARG A 92 -10.73 -8.17 7.85
N ASP A 93 -11.26 -8.05 9.07
CA ASP A 93 -12.13 -6.94 9.49
C ASP A 93 -11.43 -5.59 9.30
N PHE A 94 -10.13 -5.52 9.61
CA PHE A 94 -9.32 -4.34 9.35
C PHE A 94 -9.34 -3.93 7.88
N PHE A 95 -9.12 -4.87 6.96
CA PHE A 95 -9.11 -4.56 5.54
C PHE A 95 -10.48 -4.23 4.95
N GLU A 96 -11.53 -4.90 5.41
CA GLU A 96 -12.92 -4.58 5.02
C GLU A 96 -13.29 -3.16 5.50
N CYS A 97 -13.03 -2.85 6.78
CA CYS A 97 -13.19 -1.50 7.32
C CYS A 97 -12.34 -0.44 6.60
N THR A 98 -11.12 -0.83 6.17
CA THR A 98 -10.24 0.04 5.38
C THR A 98 -10.87 0.36 4.02
N MET A 99 -11.45 -0.64 3.35
CA MET A 99 -12.12 -0.45 2.08
C MET A 99 -13.33 0.47 2.23
N ASP A 100 -14.12 0.30 3.29
CA ASP A 100 -15.28 1.15 3.56
C ASP A 100 -14.88 2.62 3.77
N TYR A 101 -13.81 2.88 4.53
CA TYR A 101 -13.26 4.23 4.68
C TYR A 101 -12.86 4.85 3.34
N LEU A 102 -12.15 4.08 2.50
CA LEU A 102 -11.69 4.55 1.19
C LEU A 102 -12.84 4.76 0.20
N ASN A 103 -13.85 3.89 0.22
CA ASN A 103 -15.07 4.01 -0.56
C ASN A 103 -15.89 5.24 -0.12
N ASN A 104 -15.97 5.51 1.18
CA ASN A 104 -16.61 6.72 1.71
C ASN A 104 -15.92 8.01 1.24
N LEU A 105 -14.57 8.01 1.21
CA LEU A 105 -13.80 9.18 0.76
C LEU A 105 -13.81 9.39 -0.75
N TYR A 106 -13.73 8.30 -1.52
CA TYR A 106 -13.44 8.36 -2.95
C TYR A 106 -14.59 7.92 -3.85
N GLY A 107 -15.69 7.42 -3.27
CA GLY A 107 -16.80 6.80 -3.96
C GLY A 107 -16.48 5.36 -4.36
N GLU A 108 -17.32 4.42 -3.94
CA GLU A 108 -17.22 3.00 -4.27
C GLU A 108 -17.17 2.76 -5.80
N GLN A 109 -17.96 3.52 -6.55
CA GLN A 109 -18.00 3.48 -8.02
C GLN A 109 -16.68 3.91 -8.69
N ASN A 110 -15.75 4.49 -7.92
CA ASN A 110 -14.43 4.87 -8.41
C ASN A 110 -13.36 3.86 -7.96
N CYS A 111 -13.70 2.86 -7.14
CA CYS A 111 -12.82 1.76 -6.77
C CYS A 111 -12.65 0.78 -7.94
N ILE A 112 -11.44 0.74 -8.50
CA ILE A 112 -11.09 -0.12 -9.63
C ILE A 112 -10.77 -1.53 -9.13
N GLN A 113 -9.92 -1.62 -8.11
CA GLN A 113 -9.35 -2.87 -7.62
C GLN A 113 -8.97 -2.73 -6.14
N ALA A 114 -9.24 -3.76 -5.34
CA ALA A 114 -8.87 -3.84 -3.93
C ALA A 114 -8.33 -5.25 -3.62
N VAL A 115 -7.00 -5.41 -3.57
CA VAL A 115 -6.34 -6.71 -3.40
C VAL A 115 -5.42 -6.69 -2.18
N VAL A 116 -5.57 -7.68 -1.31
CA VAL A 116 -4.70 -7.91 -0.16
C VAL A 116 -3.60 -8.89 -0.54
N HIS A 117 -2.35 -8.47 -0.36
CA HIS A 117 -1.17 -9.33 -0.50
C HIS A 117 -0.74 -9.86 0.85
N ARG A 118 -0.59 -11.19 0.93
CA ARG A 118 -0.04 -11.96 2.05
C ARG A 118 1.21 -12.73 1.66
N ASP A 119 1.72 -12.52 0.46
CA ASP A 119 2.81 -13.29 -0.14
C ASP A 119 4.16 -12.56 -0.17
N GLU A 120 4.22 -11.32 0.31
CA GLU A 120 5.46 -10.54 0.34
C GLU A 120 6.13 -10.55 1.72
N GLY A 121 7.47 -10.55 1.72
CA GLY A 121 8.26 -10.35 2.93
C GLY A 121 9.77 -10.31 2.68
N VAL A 122 10.47 -9.46 3.41
CA VAL A 122 11.94 -9.39 3.44
C VAL A 122 12.47 -10.67 4.04
N LYS A 123 13.33 -11.35 3.28
CA LYS A 123 14.03 -12.56 3.72
C LYS A 123 15.44 -12.25 4.23
N ASP A 124 15.90 -13.01 5.21
CA ASP A 124 17.31 -13.05 5.62
C ASP A 124 18.17 -13.86 4.61
N ARG A 125 19.43 -14.12 4.97
CA ARG A 125 20.37 -14.89 4.13
C ARG A 125 19.99 -16.37 4.01
N ASP A 126 19.27 -16.89 4.99
CA ASP A 126 18.85 -18.29 5.07
C ASP A 126 17.47 -18.51 4.43
N GLY A 127 16.82 -17.44 3.97
CA GLY A 127 15.53 -17.46 3.30
C GLY A 127 14.33 -17.30 4.25
N ASN A 128 14.55 -17.08 5.55
CA ASN A 128 13.47 -16.87 6.51
C ASN A 128 12.91 -15.45 6.38
N ILE A 129 11.59 -15.32 6.49
CA ILE A 129 10.92 -14.01 6.47
C ILE A 129 11.19 -13.30 7.80
N ILE A 130 11.93 -12.21 7.76
CA ILE A 130 12.27 -11.37 8.92
C ILE A 130 11.38 -10.14 9.06
N ALA A 131 10.72 -9.74 7.97
CA ALA A 131 9.71 -8.68 7.98
C ALA A 131 8.78 -8.84 6.78
N GLY A 132 7.54 -8.36 6.89
CA GLY A 132 6.53 -8.50 5.84
C GLY A 132 5.19 -8.73 6.48
N ARG A 133 4.25 -7.85 6.21
CA ARG A 133 2.90 -7.91 6.76
C ARG A 133 1.90 -7.80 5.61
N ALA A 134 0.70 -8.33 5.84
CA ALA A 134 -0.36 -8.20 4.87
C ALA A 134 -0.59 -6.72 4.53
N HIS A 135 -0.89 -6.43 3.26
CA HIS A 135 -1.18 -5.07 2.84
C HIS A 135 -2.19 -5.02 1.70
N LEU A 136 -3.06 -4.01 1.75
CA LEU A 136 -4.09 -3.74 0.78
C LEU A 136 -3.56 -2.79 -0.30
N HIS A 137 -3.69 -3.20 -1.55
CA HIS A 137 -3.63 -2.34 -2.73
C HIS A 137 -5.04 -1.88 -3.10
N TYR A 138 -5.38 -0.63 -2.81
CA TYR A 138 -6.65 -0.02 -3.20
C TYR A 138 -6.41 0.99 -4.33
N LEU A 139 -6.77 0.60 -5.56
CA LEU A 139 -6.60 1.39 -6.78
C LEU A 139 -7.93 2.03 -7.19
N PHE A 140 -7.95 3.34 -7.42
CA PHE A 140 -9.18 4.09 -7.68
C PHE A 140 -8.98 5.27 -8.65
N LEU A 141 -10.07 5.74 -9.26
CA LEU A 141 -10.07 6.96 -10.07
C LEU A 141 -10.20 8.21 -9.17
N PRO A 142 -9.33 9.22 -9.30
CA PRO A 142 -9.44 10.44 -8.52
C PRO A 142 -10.49 11.40 -9.08
N VAL A 143 -11.75 11.10 -8.82
CA VAL A 143 -12.92 11.83 -9.35
C VAL A 143 -13.35 12.96 -8.42
N VAL A 144 -13.69 14.12 -8.98
CA VAL A 144 -14.30 15.25 -8.26
C VAL A 144 -15.48 15.81 -9.07
N ALA A 145 -16.35 16.59 -8.43
CA ALA A 145 -17.41 17.32 -9.10
C ALA A 145 -16.85 18.27 -10.17
N ASN A 146 -17.60 18.46 -11.26
CA ASN A 146 -17.19 19.24 -12.42
C ASN A 146 -17.77 20.67 -12.47
N ASP A 147 -17.96 21.29 -11.30
CA ASP A 147 -18.69 22.56 -11.18
C ASP A 147 -18.08 23.69 -12.02
N LYS A 148 -16.75 23.69 -12.18
CA LYS A 148 -16.01 24.74 -12.92
C LYS A 148 -16.27 24.74 -14.43
N TYR A 149 -16.68 23.61 -15.01
CA TYR A 149 -16.84 23.49 -16.47
C TYR A 149 -18.29 23.35 -16.90
N MET A 150 -19.24 23.31 -15.96
CA MET A 150 -20.69 23.31 -16.17
C MET A 150 -21.23 24.70 -16.59
N GLN A 151 -20.55 25.37 -17.52
CA GLN A 151 -20.95 26.67 -18.03
C GLN A 151 -20.76 26.74 -19.56
N PRO A 152 -21.66 27.43 -20.28
CA PRO A 152 -21.42 27.75 -21.68
C PRO A 152 -20.08 28.47 -21.86
N ASN A 153 -19.43 28.29 -23.01
CA ASN A 153 -18.25 29.10 -23.31
C ASN A 153 -18.64 30.57 -23.54
N LYS A 154 -17.63 31.44 -23.75
CA LYS A 154 -17.82 32.87 -24.06
C LYS A 154 -18.72 33.18 -25.28
N HIS A 155 -19.15 32.18 -26.03
CA HIS A 155 -20.03 32.30 -27.20
C HIS A 155 -21.39 31.62 -26.97
N GLY A 156 -21.70 31.20 -25.73
CA GLY A 156 -22.97 30.56 -25.39
C GLY A 156 -23.06 29.07 -25.74
N ASN A 157 -22.00 28.46 -26.28
CA ASN A 157 -22.02 27.05 -26.69
C ASN A 157 -21.70 26.12 -25.50
N ILE A 158 -22.47 25.02 -25.38
CA ILE A 158 -22.17 23.92 -24.45
C ILE A 158 -20.92 23.20 -24.97
N THR A 159 -19.90 23.13 -24.12
CA THR A 159 -18.65 22.43 -24.45
C THR A 159 -18.75 20.96 -24.05
N ALA A 160 -17.98 20.07 -24.70
CA ALA A 160 -17.96 18.64 -24.34
C ALA A 160 -17.71 18.41 -22.84
N LYS A 161 -16.82 19.21 -22.23
CA LYS A 161 -16.54 19.18 -20.79
C LYS A 161 -17.71 19.62 -19.90
N ALA A 162 -18.65 20.40 -20.42
CA ALA A 162 -19.84 20.88 -19.69
C ALA A 162 -20.96 19.83 -19.62
N GLN A 163 -20.83 18.73 -20.37
CA GLN A 163 -21.81 17.64 -20.39
C GLN A 163 -21.58 16.61 -19.27
N TYR A 164 -20.41 16.64 -18.61
CA TYR A 164 -20.05 15.69 -17.57
C TYR A 164 -20.30 16.30 -16.19
N THR A 165 -20.94 15.55 -15.30
CA THR A 165 -21.13 15.94 -13.89
C THR A 165 -19.86 15.83 -13.05
N HIS A 166 -18.92 14.98 -13.49
CA HIS A 166 -17.69 14.68 -12.77
C HIS A 166 -16.47 14.76 -13.69
N LYS A 167 -15.30 15.01 -13.09
CA LYS A 167 -14.01 15.04 -13.79
C LYS A 167 -12.92 14.32 -13.01
N LEU A 168 -11.88 13.87 -13.72
CA LEU A 168 -10.62 13.47 -13.09
C LEU A 168 -9.83 14.69 -12.61
N CYS A 169 -9.49 14.71 -11.32
CA CYS A 169 -8.56 15.69 -10.78
C CYS A 169 -7.87 15.20 -9.49
N ALA A 170 -6.77 14.45 -9.65
CA ALA A 170 -5.94 14.00 -8.53
C ALA A 170 -5.34 15.14 -7.68
N ASN A 171 -5.22 16.34 -8.25
CA ASN A 171 -4.71 17.50 -7.52
C ASN A 171 -5.77 18.11 -6.60
N ASP A 172 -7.03 18.16 -7.05
CA ASP A 172 -8.14 18.67 -6.23
C ASP A 172 -8.48 17.64 -5.13
N LEU A 173 -8.58 16.34 -5.49
CA LEU A 173 -8.94 15.26 -4.56
C LEU A 173 -7.84 14.94 -3.55
N ILE A 174 -6.61 14.67 -4.02
CA ILE A 174 -5.47 14.30 -3.18
C ILE A 174 -4.52 15.49 -3.05
N ASN A 175 -5.03 16.52 -2.37
CA ASN A 175 -4.29 17.75 -2.07
C ASN A 175 -3.50 17.63 -0.74
N ARG A 176 -2.69 18.64 -0.42
CA ARG A 176 -1.86 18.64 0.80
C ARG A 176 -2.70 18.52 2.08
N ARG A 177 -3.82 19.24 2.18
CA ARG A 177 -4.70 19.21 3.36
C ARG A 177 -5.26 17.82 3.57
N HIS A 178 -5.76 17.19 2.48
CA HIS A 178 -6.23 15.81 2.50
C HIS A 178 -5.18 14.88 3.10
N LEU A 179 -3.95 14.90 2.58
CA LEU A 179 -2.86 14.03 3.06
C LEU A 179 -2.43 14.29 4.50
N GLN A 180 -2.52 15.53 4.99
CA GLN A 180 -2.20 15.89 6.36
C GLN A 180 -3.24 15.37 7.36
N GLN A 181 -4.53 15.38 6.99
CA GLN A 181 -5.63 14.92 7.85
C GLN A 181 -5.87 13.41 7.75
N TRP A 182 -5.53 12.79 6.62
CA TRP A 182 -5.91 11.43 6.28
C TRP A 182 -5.64 10.38 7.37
N HIS A 183 -4.46 10.41 8.02
CA HIS A 183 -4.12 9.42 9.05
C HIS A 183 -4.88 9.64 10.36
N THR A 184 -5.15 10.90 10.73
CA THR A 184 -5.95 11.23 11.90
C THR A 184 -7.38 10.76 11.71
N ASP A 185 -7.97 11.10 10.57
CA ASP A 185 -9.36 10.73 10.24
C ASP A 185 -9.50 9.21 10.11
N TYR A 186 -8.49 8.55 9.52
CA TYR A 186 -8.46 7.09 9.39
C TYR A 186 -8.32 6.38 10.74
N GLN A 187 -7.49 6.90 11.65
CA GLN A 187 -7.36 6.34 13.00
C GLN A 187 -8.69 6.44 13.74
N GLN A 188 -9.41 7.56 13.63
CA GLN A 188 -10.74 7.71 14.23
C GLN A 188 -11.73 6.70 13.64
N TRP A 189 -11.76 6.55 12.31
CA TRP A 189 -12.66 5.60 11.63
C TRP A 189 -12.49 4.17 12.12
N ILE A 190 -11.26 3.66 12.23
CA ILE A 190 -11.03 2.28 12.68
C ILE A 190 -11.34 2.10 14.18
N ASN A 191 -11.11 3.14 15.00
CA ASN A 191 -11.49 3.12 16.41
C ASN A 191 -13.01 3.02 16.57
N ASP A 192 -13.76 3.79 15.79
CA ASP A 192 -15.22 3.79 15.79
C ASP A 192 -15.80 2.45 15.32
N ALA A 193 -15.07 1.74 14.45
CA ALA A 193 -15.38 0.38 14.02
C ALA A 193 -14.96 -0.71 15.03
N GLY A 194 -14.37 -0.36 16.18
CA GLY A 194 -13.94 -1.31 17.22
C GLY A 194 -12.65 -2.07 16.89
N ILE A 195 -11.89 -1.63 15.87
CA ILE A 195 -10.60 -2.23 15.52
C ILE A 195 -9.50 -1.59 16.35
N THR A 196 -8.87 -2.38 17.21
CA THR A 196 -7.80 -1.90 18.09
C THR A 196 -6.45 -1.99 17.38
N ALA A 197 -6.02 -0.92 16.74
CA ALA A 197 -4.72 -0.86 16.05
C ALA A 197 -4.20 0.57 15.84
N THR A 198 -2.89 0.74 15.76
CA THR A 198 -2.26 2.05 15.56
C THR A 198 -1.88 2.29 14.08
N VAL A 199 -2.68 3.07 13.36
CA VAL A 199 -2.39 3.48 11.96
C VAL A 199 -1.67 4.83 11.87
N GLN A 200 -1.77 5.68 12.90
CA GLN A 200 -1.06 6.96 12.99
C GLN A 200 0.12 6.89 13.98
N SER A 201 1.16 6.12 13.65
CA SER A 201 2.29 5.89 14.56
C SER A 201 3.42 6.93 14.48
N GLY A 202 3.43 7.79 13.45
CA GLY A 202 4.54 8.74 13.22
C GLY A 202 5.89 8.10 12.84
N VAL A 203 5.92 6.77 12.62
CA VAL A 203 7.15 5.98 12.37
C VAL A 203 8.01 6.49 11.21
N THR A 204 7.40 7.13 10.21
CA THR A 204 8.11 7.65 9.03
C THR A 204 8.74 9.03 9.26
N GLY A 205 8.52 9.65 10.43
CA GLY A 205 9.02 10.99 10.74
C GLY A 205 8.55 12.06 9.75
N GLY A 206 7.41 11.83 9.09
CA GLY A 206 6.86 12.71 8.05
C GLY A 206 7.62 12.68 6.71
N ARG A 207 8.53 11.72 6.49
CA ARG A 207 9.30 11.59 5.25
C ARG A 207 8.83 10.40 4.42
N ASN A 208 8.81 10.56 3.10
CA ASN A 208 8.57 9.46 2.17
C ASN A 208 9.83 8.58 2.10
N LYS A 209 9.65 7.27 2.19
CA LYS A 209 10.70 6.27 1.94
C LYS A 209 10.21 5.30 0.88
N THR A 210 11.08 4.93 -0.06
CA THR A 210 10.74 3.91 -1.04
C THR A 210 10.70 2.53 -0.38
N VAL A 211 10.01 1.58 -1.00
CA VAL A 211 9.99 0.18 -0.54
C VAL A 211 11.41 -0.38 -0.45
N GLU A 212 12.27 -0.11 -1.43
CA GLU A 212 13.67 -0.54 -1.44
C GLU A 212 14.48 0.03 -0.26
N MET A 213 14.29 1.31 0.07
CA MET A 213 14.92 1.93 1.25
C MET A 213 14.44 1.26 2.55
N LEU A 214 13.13 1.01 2.69
CA LEU A 214 12.58 0.33 3.87
C LEU A 214 13.12 -1.09 4.01
N LYS A 215 13.25 -1.82 2.90
CA LYS A 215 13.85 -3.16 2.87
C LYS A 215 15.32 -3.12 3.30
N SER A 216 16.07 -2.14 2.80
CA SER A 216 17.48 -1.97 3.15
C SER A 216 17.66 -1.64 4.63
N GLU A 217 16.87 -0.70 5.18
CA GLU A 217 16.85 -0.38 6.61
C GLU A 217 16.50 -1.59 7.47
N THR A 218 15.54 -2.40 7.04
CA THR A 218 15.14 -3.62 7.74
C THR A 218 16.27 -4.64 7.80
N LYS A 219 16.94 -4.89 6.66
CA LYS A 219 18.10 -5.81 6.60
C LYS A 219 19.25 -5.32 7.46
N MET A 220 19.56 -4.02 7.44
CA MET A 220 20.60 -3.43 8.29
C MET A 220 20.30 -3.64 9.78
N ARG A 221 19.06 -3.39 10.22
CA ARG A 221 18.66 -3.61 11.62
C ARG A 221 18.77 -5.08 12.04
N SER A 222 18.43 -6.03 11.16
CA SER A 222 18.62 -7.46 11.42
C SER A 222 20.09 -7.78 11.65
N LEU A 223 20.96 -7.33 10.73
CA LEU A 223 22.40 -7.55 10.81
C LEU A 223 23.03 -6.90 12.04
N GLU A 224 22.57 -5.71 12.44
CA GLU A 224 23.03 -5.05 13.67
C GLU A 224 22.67 -5.86 14.91
N ARG A 225 21.45 -6.41 14.95
CA ARG A 225 20.99 -7.27 16.06
C ARG A 225 21.79 -8.56 16.14
N GLU A 226 22.02 -9.23 15.01
CA GLU A 226 22.85 -10.44 14.92
C GLU A 226 24.29 -10.15 15.36
N ASN A 227 24.89 -9.06 14.89
CA ASN A 227 26.23 -8.65 15.29
C ASN A 227 26.33 -8.38 16.79
N LYS A 228 25.30 -7.77 17.39
CA LYS A 228 25.25 -7.55 18.84
C LYS A 228 25.22 -8.88 19.61
N GLN A 229 24.37 -9.82 19.18
CA GLN A 229 24.28 -11.15 19.80
C GLN A 229 25.59 -11.95 19.66
N LEU A 230 26.24 -11.88 18.49
CA LEU A 230 27.54 -12.52 18.28
C LEU A 230 28.62 -11.93 19.18
N LYS A 231 28.67 -10.60 19.34
CA LYS A 231 29.61 -9.94 20.27
C LYS A 231 29.38 -10.37 21.72
N GLU A 232 28.13 -10.45 22.16
CA GLU A 232 27.78 -10.93 23.51
C GLU A 232 28.19 -12.41 23.70
N LYS A 233 27.97 -13.26 22.69
CA LYS A 233 28.38 -14.66 22.73
C LYS A 233 29.90 -14.83 22.76
N ILE A 234 30.64 -14.06 21.96
CA ILE A 234 32.11 -14.03 21.97
C ILE A 234 32.61 -13.62 23.35
N ALA A 235 32.06 -12.55 23.94
CA ALA A 235 32.47 -12.09 25.27
C ALA A 235 32.21 -13.13 26.37
N THR A 236 31.11 -13.90 26.27
CA THR A 236 30.82 -15.00 27.20
C THR A 236 31.82 -16.15 27.03
N LEU A 237 32.09 -16.58 25.79
CA LEU A 237 33.04 -17.65 25.50
C LEU A 237 34.48 -17.28 25.89
N GLU A 238 34.86 -16.01 25.73
CA GLU A 238 36.16 -15.51 26.19
C GLU A 238 36.26 -15.61 27.71
N LYS A 239 35.23 -15.21 28.47
CA LYS A 239 35.21 -15.35 29.93
C LYS A 239 35.28 -16.80 30.39
N GLU A 240 34.54 -17.69 29.73
CA GLU A 240 34.58 -19.13 30.01
C GLU A 240 35.98 -19.71 29.77
N LYS A 241 36.61 -19.34 28.66
CA LYS A 241 37.98 -19.75 28.33
C LYS A 241 38.99 -19.26 29.37
N THR A 242 38.89 -18.01 29.84
CA THR A 242 39.78 -17.49 30.88
C THR A 242 39.59 -18.24 32.20
N ARG A 243 38.34 -18.52 32.58
CA ARG A 243 38.02 -19.30 33.79
C ARG A 243 38.57 -20.72 33.73
N ASP A 244 38.49 -21.38 32.58
CA ASP A 244 39.02 -22.73 32.39
C ASP A 244 40.56 -22.74 32.38
N LEU A 245 41.21 -21.67 31.93
CA LEU A 245 42.67 -21.50 32.03
C LEU A 245 43.11 -21.34 33.49
N ASP A 246 42.41 -20.52 34.28
CA ASP A 246 42.71 -20.31 35.70
C ASP A 246 42.56 -21.62 36.50
N TYR A 247 41.53 -22.43 36.22
CA TYR A 247 41.32 -23.74 36.86
C TYR A 247 42.43 -24.77 36.56
N ASN A 248 43.09 -24.66 35.40
CA ASN A 248 44.18 -25.56 35.02
C ASN A 248 45.55 -25.12 35.57
N LEU A 249 45.66 -23.90 36.11
CA LEU A 249 46.89 -23.35 36.73
C LEU A 249 46.95 -23.54 38.25
N GLU A 250 45.87 -24.00 38.90
CA GLU A 250 45.81 -24.24 40.35
C GLU A 250 46.21 -25.68 40.78
N TRP A 251 46.87 -26.46 39.91
CA TRP A 251 47.50 -27.76 40.22
C TRP A 251 49.03 -27.68 40.20
#